data_AF-A0A5J6SV00-F1
#
_entry.id   AF-A0A5J6SV00-F1
#
_cell.length_a   1.000
_cell.length_b   1.000
_cell.length_c   1.000
_cell.angle_alpha   90.00
_cell.angle_beta   90.00
_cell.angle_gamma   90.00
#
_symmetry.space_group_name_H-M   'P 1'
#
loop_
_entity.id
_entity.type
_entity.pdbx_description
1 polymer ?
#
loop_
_entity_poly.entity_id
_entity_poly.type
_entity_poly.pdbx_seq_one_letter_code
_entity_poly.pdbx_strand_id
1 'polypeptide(L)'
;YSFKGPHLSQPDGSIPFWIHSGNAIPSADQVRITPSLRSQRGSVWTKNKINFENWEAEVTFRVSGRGRMGADGLAVWFTTEQGLDGPVYGAADQWNGVGVFFDSFDNDGKKNNPAILVVGNNGKLVYDHQNDGSTQALGTCLRDFRNKPYPIRAKITYYRKTLTVMINNGFTPDKEDYEFCTK
;
A
#
# COMPACT_ATOMS: atom_id res chain seq x y z
N TYR A 1 15.29 -0.32 -6.15
CA TYR A 1 14.24 -0.91 -5.31
C TYR A 1 12.92 -0.86 -6.05
N SER A 2 12.78 -1.63 -7.14
CA SER A 2 11.66 -1.46 -8.08
C SER A 2 11.35 -2.77 -8.79
N PHE A 3 10.13 -2.92 -9.30
CA PHE A 3 9.72 -3.97 -10.24
C PHE A 3 8.62 -3.41 -11.16
N LYS A 4 8.49 -3.93 -12.39
CA LYS A 4 7.39 -3.63 -13.33
C LYS A 4 7.33 -4.69 -14.44
N GLY A 5 6.18 -4.81 -15.10
CA GLY A 5 6.01 -5.63 -16.31
C GLY A 5 6.74 -5.04 -17.54
N PRO A 6 6.75 -5.76 -18.68
CA PRO A 6 6.02 -7.01 -18.96
C PRO A 6 6.79 -8.31 -18.63
N HIS A 7 7.93 -8.23 -17.95
CA HIS A 7 8.71 -9.39 -17.51
C HIS A 7 9.07 -9.26 -16.03
N LEU A 8 8.05 -9.06 -15.19
CA LEU A 8 8.20 -8.82 -13.76
C LEU A 8 8.70 -10.07 -13.02
N SER A 9 8.06 -11.23 -13.25
CA SER A 9 8.42 -12.50 -12.62
C SER A 9 9.39 -13.30 -13.49
N GLN A 10 10.40 -13.90 -12.86
CA GLN A 10 11.30 -14.86 -13.49
C GLN A 10 10.59 -16.20 -13.74
N PRO A 11 11.16 -17.10 -14.58
CA PRO A 11 10.57 -18.43 -14.83
C PRO A 11 10.37 -19.28 -13.57
N ASP A 12 11.14 -19.02 -12.51
CA ASP A 12 11.01 -19.67 -11.20
C ASP A 12 9.94 -19.02 -10.29
N GLY A 13 9.20 -18.03 -10.79
CA GLY A 13 8.20 -17.27 -10.05
C GLY A 13 8.77 -16.18 -9.14
N SER A 14 10.09 -16.03 -9.05
CA SER A 14 10.71 -15.02 -8.20
C SER A 14 10.62 -13.62 -8.82
N ILE A 15 10.66 -12.59 -7.98
CA ILE A 15 10.75 -11.19 -8.39
C ILE A 15 12.20 -10.74 -8.10
N PRO A 16 12.98 -10.30 -9.12
CA PRO A 16 14.36 -9.87 -8.90
C PRO A 16 14.44 -8.80 -7.80
N PHE A 17 15.30 -9.00 -6.80
CA PHE A 17 15.50 -8.09 -5.65
C PHE A 17 14.34 -7.96 -4.65
N TRP A 18 13.25 -8.72 -4.81
CA TRP A 18 12.11 -8.72 -3.90
C TRP A 18 11.81 -10.12 -3.38
N ILE A 19 11.17 -10.19 -2.22
CA ILE A 19 10.63 -11.42 -1.61
C ILE A 19 9.13 -11.22 -1.56
N HIS A 20 8.37 -12.21 -2.04
CA HIS A 20 6.93 -12.26 -1.85
C HIS A 20 6.59 -13.36 -0.86
N SER A 21 5.51 -13.18 -0.10
CA SER A 21 5.08 -14.12 0.94
C SER A 21 3.54 -14.22 1.01
N GLY A 22 3.06 -15.24 1.73
CA GLY A 22 1.64 -15.50 1.90
C GLY A 22 0.98 -15.88 0.57
N ASN A 23 -0.13 -15.22 0.25
CA ASN A 23 -0.94 -15.47 -0.93
C ASN A 23 -0.59 -14.54 -2.11
N ALA A 24 0.57 -13.88 -2.05
CA ALA A 24 1.04 -13.03 -3.15
C ALA A 24 1.43 -13.88 -4.36
N ILE A 25 0.86 -13.58 -5.52
CA ILE A 25 1.06 -14.30 -6.78
C ILE A 25 1.70 -13.35 -7.80
N PRO A 26 3.02 -13.46 -8.03
CA PRO A 26 3.70 -12.75 -9.12
C PRO A 26 3.26 -13.28 -10.50
N SER A 27 3.19 -12.39 -11.47
CA SER A 27 2.97 -12.71 -12.88
C SER A 27 3.82 -11.80 -13.77
N ALA A 28 3.77 -11.98 -15.09
CA ALA A 28 4.57 -11.22 -16.04
C ALA A 28 4.34 -9.69 -15.95
N ASP A 29 3.10 -9.25 -15.70
CA ASP A 29 2.73 -7.83 -15.78
C ASP A 29 2.44 -7.18 -14.41
N GLN A 30 2.13 -7.98 -13.39
CA GLN A 30 1.72 -7.48 -12.08
C GLN A 30 1.97 -8.51 -10.97
N VAL A 31 1.91 -8.07 -9.71
CA VAL A 31 1.80 -8.96 -8.56
C VAL A 31 0.40 -8.84 -7.99
N ARG A 32 -0.33 -9.94 -7.93
CA ARG A 32 -1.59 -10.00 -7.18
C ARG A 32 -1.25 -10.29 -5.73
N ILE A 33 -1.25 -9.26 -4.89
CA ILE A 33 -0.88 -9.40 -3.47
C ILE A 33 -1.89 -10.26 -2.71
N THR A 34 -3.19 -10.07 -2.97
CA THR A 34 -4.26 -10.92 -2.45
C THR A 34 -5.29 -11.22 -3.55
N PRO A 35 -5.79 -12.46 -3.65
CA PRO A 35 -6.95 -12.77 -4.48
C PRO A 35 -8.25 -12.31 -3.80
N SER A 36 -9.34 -12.23 -4.57
CA SER A 36 -10.69 -11.91 -4.06
C SER A 36 -11.33 -13.10 -3.35
N LEU A 37 -10.61 -13.66 -2.37
CA LEU A 37 -11.04 -14.74 -1.48
C LEU A 37 -11.04 -14.21 -0.04
N ARG A 38 -11.71 -14.93 0.86
CA ARG A 38 -11.76 -14.52 2.27
C ARG A 38 -10.43 -14.76 2.96
N SER A 39 -10.11 -13.91 3.94
CA SER A 39 -8.98 -14.09 4.88
C SER A 39 -7.63 -14.29 4.18
N GLN A 40 -7.34 -13.45 3.18
CA GLN A 40 -6.10 -13.50 2.42
C GLN A 40 -5.10 -12.48 2.94
N ARG A 41 -3.84 -12.90 3.04
CA ARG A 41 -2.70 -12.04 3.36
C ARG A 41 -1.59 -12.32 2.38
N GLY A 42 -0.94 -11.28 1.89
CA GLY A 42 0.23 -11.41 1.05
C GLY A 42 1.05 -10.13 1.15
N SER A 43 2.35 -10.24 0.89
CA SER A 43 3.23 -9.09 0.94
C SER A 43 4.36 -9.23 -0.09
N VAL A 44 4.97 -8.10 -0.45
CA VAL A 44 6.14 -8.04 -1.34
C VAL A 44 7.12 -7.03 -0.77
N TRP A 45 8.31 -7.47 -0.39
CA TRP A 45 9.33 -6.68 0.31
C TRP A 45 10.65 -6.69 -0.45
N THR A 46 11.40 -5.60 -0.37
CA THR A 46 12.75 -5.54 -0.94
C THR A 46 13.71 -6.44 -0.15
N LYS A 47 14.61 -7.16 -0.84
CA LYS A 47 15.62 -8.03 -0.19
C LYS A 47 16.63 -7.25 0.66
N ASN A 48 16.98 -6.05 0.20
CA ASN A 48 18.01 -5.21 0.80
C ASN A 48 17.39 -3.94 1.41
N LYS A 49 17.98 -3.45 2.51
CA LYS A 49 17.56 -2.20 3.15
C LYS A 49 17.94 -0.99 2.32
N ILE A 50 17.06 0.01 2.31
CA ILE A 50 17.25 1.30 1.63
C ILE A 50 17.85 2.31 2.61
N ASN A 51 18.93 2.99 2.21
CA ASN A 51 19.59 4.03 3.01
C ASN A 51 19.61 5.38 2.26
N PHE A 52 18.42 5.85 1.85
CA PHE A 52 18.26 7.13 1.16
C PHE A 52 17.78 8.21 2.13
N GLU A 53 18.48 9.34 2.19
CA GLU A 53 18.05 10.51 2.96
C GLU A 53 16.76 11.12 2.42
N ASN A 54 16.61 11.09 1.10
CA ASN A 54 15.43 11.56 0.38
C ASN A 54 15.06 10.52 -0.67
N TRP A 55 13.77 10.23 -0.83
CA TRP A 55 13.30 9.22 -1.76
C TRP A 55 11.91 9.54 -2.28
N GLU A 56 11.58 8.97 -3.43
CA GLU A 56 10.25 8.97 -4.01
C GLU A 56 9.92 7.56 -4.48
N ALA A 57 8.71 7.11 -4.15
CA ALA A 57 8.18 5.83 -4.59
C ALA A 57 6.87 6.06 -5.33
N GLU A 58 6.83 5.64 -6.60
CA GLU A 58 5.60 5.57 -7.37
C GLU A 58 5.07 4.14 -7.39
N VAL A 59 3.87 3.95 -6.84
CA VAL A 59 3.19 2.66 -6.76
C VAL A 59 1.97 2.70 -7.64
N THR A 60 1.95 1.87 -8.69
CA THR A 60 0.79 1.70 -9.57
C THR A 60 0.04 0.45 -9.16
N PHE A 61 -1.27 0.56 -8.87
CA PHE A 61 -2.05 -0.57 -8.38
C PHE A 61 -3.51 -0.53 -8.83
N ARG A 62 -4.20 -1.66 -8.63
CA ARG A 62 -5.65 -1.77 -8.77
C ARG A 62 -6.21 -2.50 -7.56
N VAL A 63 -7.25 -1.94 -6.94
CA VAL A 63 -8.10 -2.64 -5.97
C VAL A 63 -9.45 -2.88 -6.63
N SER A 64 -9.76 -4.15 -6.88
CA SER A 64 -10.96 -4.55 -7.62
C SER A 64 -11.75 -5.58 -6.84
N GLY A 65 -13.07 -5.46 -6.84
CA GLY A 65 -13.97 -6.38 -6.15
C GLY A 65 -15.38 -6.34 -6.70
N ARG A 66 -16.14 -7.43 -6.49
CA ARG A 66 -17.56 -7.47 -6.84
C ARG A 66 -18.34 -6.57 -5.88
N GLY A 67 -19.06 -5.59 -6.43
CA GLY A 67 -19.93 -4.72 -5.66
C GLY A 67 -19.27 -3.45 -5.14
N ARG A 68 -20.07 -2.64 -4.44
CA ARG A 68 -19.68 -1.30 -3.96
C ARG A 68 -18.76 -1.33 -2.74
N MET A 69 -18.85 -2.36 -1.89
CA MET A 69 -17.96 -2.53 -0.74
C MET A 69 -16.87 -3.57 -1.04
N GLY A 70 -15.72 -3.42 -0.40
CA GLY A 70 -14.59 -4.35 -0.48
C GLY A 70 -13.67 -4.13 0.71
N ALA A 71 -12.88 -5.15 1.05
CA ALA A 71 -12.06 -5.15 2.25
C ALA A 71 -10.78 -5.97 2.03
N ASP A 72 -9.71 -5.78 2.79
CA ASP A 72 -9.54 -4.71 3.81
C ASP A 72 -8.84 -3.49 3.19
N GLY A 73 -7.80 -3.71 2.39
CA GLY A 73 -7.09 -2.64 1.72
C GLY A 73 -5.71 -3.05 1.19
N LEU A 74 -4.83 -2.07 1.06
CA LEU A 74 -3.43 -2.22 0.65
C LEU A 74 -2.56 -1.32 1.55
N ALA A 75 -1.32 -1.72 1.81
CA ALA A 75 -0.34 -0.88 2.49
C ALA A 75 0.95 -0.75 1.68
N VAL A 76 1.56 0.44 1.69
CA VAL A 76 2.91 0.70 1.20
C VAL A 76 3.79 1.05 2.40
N TRP A 77 4.93 0.37 2.50
CA TRP A 77 5.77 0.41 3.70
C TRP A 77 7.15 1.00 3.41
N PHE A 78 7.66 1.79 4.35
CA PHE A 78 9.07 2.12 4.46
C PHE A 78 9.50 1.91 5.93
N THR A 79 10.10 0.76 6.21
CA THR A 79 10.36 0.27 7.57
C THR A 79 11.75 -0.32 7.72
N THR A 80 12.26 -0.36 8.95
CA THR A 80 13.58 -0.91 9.27
C THR A 80 13.70 -2.41 9.01
N GLU A 81 12.63 -3.16 9.27
CA GLU A 81 12.55 -4.61 9.08
C GLU A 81 11.44 -4.97 8.09
N GLN A 82 11.57 -6.14 7.44
CA GLN A 82 10.52 -6.69 6.58
C GLN A 82 9.34 -7.16 7.43
N GLY A 83 8.12 -6.74 7.10
CA GLY A 83 6.88 -7.25 7.70
C GLY A 83 6.27 -8.38 6.87
N LEU A 84 6.95 -9.52 6.76
CA LEU A 84 6.58 -10.60 5.81
C LEU A 84 5.19 -11.22 6.04
N ASP A 85 4.61 -11.12 7.23
CA ASP A 85 3.23 -11.51 7.53
C ASP A 85 2.73 -10.75 8.77
N GLY A 86 1.42 -10.67 8.93
CA GLY A 86 0.77 -10.14 10.11
C GLY A 86 -0.63 -9.56 9.85
N PRO A 87 -1.26 -8.98 10.89
CA PRO A 87 -2.65 -8.53 10.81
C PRO A 87 -2.83 -7.19 10.10
N VAL A 88 -1.79 -6.37 9.94
CA VAL A 88 -1.91 -4.99 9.44
C VAL A 88 -1.74 -4.99 7.92
N TYR A 89 -2.85 -5.08 7.20
CA TYR A 89 -2.89 -5.20 5.73
C TYR A 89 -1.94 -6.29 5.19
N GLY A 90 -1.81 -7.40 5.94
CA GLY A 90 -0.95 -8.54 5.60
C GLY A 90 0.51 -8.44 6.08
N ALA A 91 0.86 -7.42 6.88
CA ALA A 91 2.19 -7.22 7.45
C ALA A 91 2.17 -7.13 8.98
N ALA A 92 3.37 -7.12 9.57
CA ALA A 92 3.59 -7.13 11.02
C ALA A 92 2.93 -5.91 11.72
N ASP A 93 2.39 -6.16 12.92
CA ASP A 93 1.63 -5.18 13.70
C ASP A 93 2.50 -4.09 14.36
N GLN A 94 3.74 -4.46 14.68
CA GLN A 94 4.73 -3.53 15.22
C GLN A 94 5.80 -3.29 14.18
N TRP A 95 5.89 -2.06 13.68
CA TRP A 95 6.91 -1.65 12.73
C TRP A 95 7.66 -0.42 13.24
N ASN A 96 8.91 -0.28 12.80
CA ASN A 96 9.69 0.95 12.98
C ASN A 96 9.84 1.61 11.62
N GLY A 97 9.16 2.75 11.42
CA GLY A 97 9.08 3.45 10.14
C GLY A 97 7.68 3.98 9.86
N VAL A 98 7.30 4.01 8.59
CA VAL A 98 6.00 4.54 8.13
C VAL A 98 5.26 3.54 7.25
N GLY A 99 3.94 3.47 7.45
CA GLY A 99 2.99 2.81 6.55
C GLY A 99 2.05 3.84 5.93
N VAL A 100 1.83 3.73 4.61
CA VAL A 100 0.77 4.44 3.90
C VAL A 100 -0.31 3.42 3.56
N PHE A 101 -1.46 3.55 4.21
CA PHE A 101 -2.56 2.61 4.17
C PHE A 101 -3.64 3.12 3.23
N PHE A 102 -4.10 2.24 2.35
CA PHE A 102 -5.22 2.44 1.44
C PHE A 102 -6.35 1.59 2.00
N ASP A 103 -7.10 2.18 2.92
CA ASP A 103 -8.16 1.50 3.66
C ASP A 103 -9.47 1.56 2.89
N SER A 104 -10.05 0.40 2.63
CA SER A 104 -11.27 0.29 1.82
C SER A 104 -12.51 -0.10 2.60
N PHE A 105 -12.32 -0.59 3.83
CA PHE A 105 -13.40 -1.04 4.69
C PHE A 105 -13.57 -0.04 5.84
N ASP A 106 -14.81 0.19 6.23
CA ASP A 106 -15.19 1.12 7.31
C ASP A 106 -15.42 0.28 8.57
N ASN A 107 -14.36 0.04 9.35
CA ASN A 107 -14.48 -0.77 10.56
C ASN A 107 -15.17 0.01 11.69
N ASP A 108 -15.04 1.34 11.70
CA ASP A 108 -15.50 2.22 12.78
C ASP A 108 -16.90 2.81 12.58
N GLY A 109 -17.48 2.63 11.39
CA GLY A 109 -18.83 3.03 11.01
C GLY A 109 -18.99 4.53 10.76
N LYS A 110 -17.90 5.30 10.64
CA LYS A 110 -17.95 6.75 10.44
C LYS A 110 -18.19 7.17 8.99
N LYS A 111 -18.30 6.22 8.05
CA LYS A 111 -18.61 6.46 6.62
C LYS A 111 -17.59 7.36 5.92
N ASN A 112 -16.33 7.17 6.27
CA ASN A 112 -15.17 7.94 5.81
C ASN A 112 -14.18 7.05 5.03
N ASN A 113 -14.67 6.00 4.34
CA ASN A 113 -13.85 5.07 3.57
C ASN A 113 -14.39 4.97 2.13
N PRO A 114 -13.55 4.71 1.10
CA PRO A 114 -12.12 4.45 1.21
C PRO A 114 -11.28 5.68 1.59
N ALA A 115 -10.30 5.45 2.46
CA ALA A 115 -9.40 6.46 2.99
C ALA A 115 -7.95 6.09 2.71
N ILE A 116 -7.10 7.12 2.64
CA ILE A 116 -5.65 6.95 2.59
C ILE A 116 -5.08 7.57 3.86
N LEU A 117 -4.33 6.78 4.63
CA LEU A 117 -3.80 7.19 5.93
C LEU A 117 -2.28 7.01 5.96
N VAL A 118 -1.58 7.95 6.59
CA VAL A 118 -0.16 7.83 6.89
C VAL A 118 0.01 7.55 8.37
N VAL A 119 0.65 6.45 8.73
CA VAL A 119 0.85 6.04 10.12
C VAL A 119 2.33 5.77 10.38
N GLY A 120 2.90 6.54 11.30
CA GLY A 120 4.26 6.32 11.79
C GLY A 120 4.27 5.43 13.03
N ASN A 121 5.29 4.59 13.17
CA ASN A 121 5.47 3.74 14.34
C ASN A 121 6.96 3.61 14.66
N ASN A 122 7.28 3.47 15.95
CA ASN A 122 8.64 3.37 16.48
C ASN A 122 9.00 1.92 16.90
N GLY A 123 8.17 0.94 16.51
CA GLY A 123 8.30 -0.47 16.86
C GLY A 123 7.55 -0.87 18.14
N LYS A 124 6.77 0.03 18.75
CA LYS A 124 6.08 -0.23 20.02
C LYS A 124 4.56 -0.10 19.96
N LEU A 125 4.03 0.59 18.96
CA LEU A 125 2.59 0.79 18.83
C LEU A 125 1.97 -0.43 18.13
N VAL A 126 0.78 -0.81 18.57
CA VAL A 126 -0.11 -1.78 17.92
C VAL A 126 -1.11 -1.00 17.07
N TYR A 127 -1.37 -1.43 15.84
CA TYR A 127 -2.28 -0.73 14.96
C TYR A 127 -3.74 -0.87 15.41
N ASP A 128 -4.44 0.25 15.53
CA ASP A 128 -5.85 0.27 15.94
C ASP A 128 -6.78 0.01 14.75
N HIS A 129 -6.83 -1.24 14.29
CA HIS A 129 -7.65 -1.64 13.14
C HIS A 129 -9.17 -1.51 13.37
N GLN A 130 -9.63 -1.44 14.63
CA GLN A 130 -11.06 -1.26 14.92
C GLN A 130 -11.53 0.17 14.69
N ASN A 131 -10.61 1.14 14.76
CA ASN A 131 -10.87 2.55 14.54
C ASN A 131 -10.18 3.09 13.27
N ASP A 132 -9.92 2.22 12.29
CA ASP A 132 -9.24 2.52 11.02
C ASP A 132 -7.90 3.26 11.20
N GLY A 133 -7.21 3.06 12.32
CA GLY A 133 -5.97 3.77 12.66
C GLY A 133 -6.14 5.29 12.83
N SER A 134 -7.37 5.80 12.94
CA SER A 134 -7.69 7.23 12.95
C SER A 134 -7.01 8.01 14.09
N THR A 135 -6.80 7.37 15.24
CA THR A 135 -6.11 7.95 16.40
C THR A 135 -4.58 7.99 16.25
N GLN A 136 -4.06 7.27 15.27
CA GLN A 136 -2.62 7.09 14.99
C GLN A 136 -2.19 7.76 13.67
N ALA A 137 -3.15 8.27 12.89
CA ALA A 137 -2.91 8.90 11.61
C ALA A 137 -2.18 10.22 11.76
N LEU A 138 -1.04 10.36 11.06
CA LEU A 138 -0.28 11.59 10.92
C LEU A 138 -0.83 12.48 9.79
N GLY A 139 -1.53 11.86 8.84
CA GLY A 139 -2.17 12.53 7.72
C GLY A 139 -3.19 11.61 7.06
N THR A 140 -4.28 12.18 6.53
CA THR A 140 -5.35 11.42 5.87
C THR A 140 -5.94 12.17 4.69
N CYS A 141 -6.51 11.45 3.74
CA CYS A 141 -7.42 12.00 2.74
C CYS A 141 -8.48 10.97 2.35
N LEU A 142 -9.64 11.46 1.90
CA LEU A 142 -10.71 10.63 1.35
C LEU A 142 -10.52 10.48 -0.15
N ARG A 143 -10.24 9.26 -0.60
CA ARG A 143 -10.06 8.93 -2.01
C ARG A 143 -10.59 7.52 -2.25
N ASP A 144 -11.67 7.42 -3.01
CA ASP A 144 -12.10 6.13 -3.52
C ASP A 144 -11.09 5.65 -4.57
N PHE A 145 -10.30 4.63 -4.22
CA PHE A 145 -9.29 4.02 -5.09
C PHE A 145 -9.76 2.67 -5.67
N ARG A 146 -11.03 2.30 -5.49
CA ARG A 146 -11.56 1.01 -5.92
C ARG A 146 -12.22 1.09 -7.29
N ASN A 147 -12.13 -0.02 -8.04
CA ASN A 147 -12.86 -0.25 -9.28
C ASN A 147 -12.75 0.89 -10.31
N LYS A 148 -11.59 1.56 -10.39
CA LYS A 148 -11.33 2.64 -11.36
C LYS A 148 -11.00 2.11 -12.76
N PRO A 149 -11.34 2.87 -13.82
CA PRO A 149 -11.08 2.45 -15.21
C PRO A 149 -9.58 2.31 -15.50
N TYR A 150 -8.76 3.22 -14.97
CA TYR A 150 -7.30 3.17 -15.08
C TYR A 150 -6.66 2.80 -13.72
N PRO A 151 -5.43 2.27 -13.72
CA PRO A 151 -4.71 2.00 -12.47
C PRO A 151 -4.56 3.26 -11.62
N ILE A 152 -4.76 3.11 -10.30
CA ILE A 152 -4.41 4.15 -9.33
C ILE A 152 -2.89 4.28 -9.28
N ARG A 153 -2.40 5.50 -9.08
CA ARG A 153 -0.98 5.74 -8.81
C ARG A 153 -0.86 6.51 -7.50
N ALA A 154 -0.03 6.00 -6.60
CA ALA A 154 0.40 6.73 -5.43
C ALA A 154 1.85 7.17 -5.61
N LYS A 155 2.11 8.47 -5.46
CA LYS A 155 3.45 9.02 -5.40
C LYS A 155 3.71 9.46 -3.97
N ILE A 156 4.62 8.74 -3.31
CA ILE A 156 4.98 8.95 -1.92
C ILE A 156 6.41 9.49 -1.90
N THR A 157 6.57 10.72 -1.46
CA THR A 157 7.84 11.44 -1.49
C THR A 157 8.27 11.76 -0.07
N TYR A 158 9.46 11.33 0.33
CA TYR A 158 10.11 11.80 1.54
C TYR A 158 11.27 12.71 1.15
N TYR A 159 11.12 14.01 1.40
CA TYR A 159 12.13 15.01 1.03
C TYR A 159 12.28 16.03 2.15
N ARG A 160 13.52 16.28 2.59
CA ARG A 160 13.85 17.25 3.66
C ARG A 160 12.94 17.10 4.89
N LYS A 161 12.82 15.87 5.39
CA LYS A 161 12.03 15.49 6.59
C LYS A 161 10.52 15.65 6.46
N THR A 162 10.01 15.85 5.24
CA THR A 162 8.60 15.93 4.92
C THR A 162 8.20 14.70 4.12
N LEU A 163 7.16 13.99 4.55
CA LEU A 163 6.50 12.99 3.72
C LEU A 163 5.36 13.67 2.95
N THR A 164 5.11 13.32 1.71
CA THR A 164 3.96 13.83 0.94
C THR A 164 3.38 12.69 0.12
N VAL A 165 2.05 12.60 0.11
CA VAL A 165 1.32 11.61 -0.67
C VAL A 165 0.48 12.34 -1.72
N MET A 166 0.72 11.99 -2.97
CA MET A 166 -0.04 12.45 -4.13
C MET A 166 -0.71 11.25 -4.79
N ILE A 167 -1.94 11.41 -5.27
CA ILE A 167 -2.75 10.32 -5.82
C ILE A 167 -3.26 10.69 -7.20
N ASN A 168 -3.04 9.79 -8.17
CA ASN A 168 -3.79 9.77 -9.42
C ASN A 168 -5.01 8.85 -9.23
N ASN A 169 -6.20 9.41 -9.37
CA ASN A 169 -7.47 8.72 -9.09
C ASN A 169 -7.93 7.75 -10.19
N GLY A 170 -7.12 7.51 -11.22
CA GLY A 170 -7.38 6.48 -12.22
C GLY A 170 -8.59 6.74 -13.11
N PHE A 171 -9.00 8.01 -13.29
CA PHE A 171 -10.07 8.40 -14.19
C PHE A 171 -9.59 8.66 -15.63
N THR A 172 -8.32 9.00 -15.79
CA THR A 172 -7.69 9.30 -17.07
C THR A 172 -6.54 8.33 -17.34
N PRO A 173 -6.15 8.12 -18.62
CA PRO A 173 -4.93 7.37 -18.94
C PRO A 173 -3.65 8.17 -18.65
N ASP A 174 -3.76 9.47 -18.38
CA ASP A 174 -2.63 10.32 -18.05
C ASP A 174 -2.03 9.87 -16.72
N LYS A 175 -0.72 9.61 -16.73
CA LYS A 175 0.00 9.08 -15.57
C LYS A 175 0.44 10.19 -14.62
N GLU A 176 0.49 11.43 -15.10
CA GLU A 176 1.00 12.58 -14.35
C GLU A 176 -0.11 13.39 -13.64
N ASP A 177 -1.37 13.00 -13.83
CA ASP A 177 -2.57 13.61 -13.24
C ASP A 177 -2.70 13.29 -11.74
N TYR A 178 -1.76 13.83 -10.95
CA TYR A 178 -1.66 13.65 -9.52
C TYR A 178 -2.32 14.79 -8.74
N GLU A 179 -3.19 14.43 -7.79
CA GLU A 179 -3.79 15.35 -6.84
C GLU A 179 -3.16 15.20 -5.46
N PHE A 180 -3.14 16.28 -4.69
CA PHE A 180 -2.70 16.24 -3.30
C PHE A 180 -3.62 15.38 -2.44
N CYS A 181 -3.04 14.52 -1.60
CA CYS A 181 -3.74 13.77 -0.56
C CYS A 181 -3.37 14.30 0.83
N THR A 182 -2.10 14.15 1.24
CA THR A 182 -1.66 14.53 2.59
C THR A 182 -0.15 14.79 2.66
N LYS A 183 0.31 15.42 3.74
CA LYS A 183 1.69 15.83 4.00
C LYS A 183 1.99 15.81 5.49
#